data_AF-A0A2D4S4I4-F1
#
_entry.id   AF-A0A2D4S4I4-F1
#
_cell.length_a   1.000
_cell.length_b   1.000
_cell.length_c   1.000
_cell.angle_alpha   90.00
_cell.angle_beta   90.00
_cell.angle_gamma   90.00
#
_symmetry.space_group_name_H-M   'P 1'
#
loop_
_entity.id
_entity.type
_entity.pdbx_description
1 polymer ?
#
loop_
_entity_poly.entity_id
_entity_poly.type
_entity_poly.pdbx_seq_one_letter_code
_entity_poly.pdbx_strand_id
1 'polypeptide(L)'
;GSDFLAVGIRNYQVNYGLDGLRVGDESAQLQNGHEMLGFYSDARFTLNGAMEVRGGGANGSGINIDADMLITDGNFTLTKSNGVGIHLDDVTYEFHMRDMTMDVDNDGIKLVLGELWSEFAANDIRFGGRTTGQSLGRIAMTQYQQGSEIVISGGGAKLNRCMGASGIDASACAANGGTWIDTIGADGDEGLTVKNKQILLQENIAENKSNSVTYETNRVAGAAGTGQAIKLNNIYTSDGYDDSTNTFGIEHTVTVDVASAGTAQSAELFITNNVRFKELNIDSVQLQHGPSSTSSNMLQGIKMQNVDFTSQLSVSPIP
;
A
#
# COMPACT_ATOMS: atom_id res chain seq x y z
N GLY A 1 -11.49 1.63 -35.80
CA GLY A 1 -10.73 1.98 -34.60
C GLY A 1 -11.71 1.93 -33.47
N SER A 2 -11.38 1.25 -32.37
CA SER A 2 -12.21 1.30 -31.16
C SER A 2 -12.25 2.74 -30.65
N ASP A 3 -13.43 3.20 -30.24
CA ASP A 3 -13.57 4.50 -29.59
C ASP A 3 -12.86 4.44 -28.23
N PHE A 4 -12.03 5.45 -27.94
CA PHE A 4 -11.30 5.58 -26.69
C PHE A 4 -11.35 7.03 -26.19
N LEU A 5 -11.29 7.19 -24.87
CA LEU A 5 -11.06 8.48 -24.22
C LEU A 5 -9.59 8.57 -23.84
N ALA A 6 -8.88 9.53 -24.42
CA ALA A 6 -7.51 9.85 -24.02
C ALA A 6 -7.49 11.14 -23.18
N VAL A 7 -6.80 11.10 -22.05
CA VAL A 7 -6.56 12.23 -21.15
C VAL A 7 -5.06 12.41 -20.98
N GLY A 8 -4.58 13.63 -21.16
CA GLY A 8 -3.17 13.97 -21.00
C GLY A 8 -2.98 15.17 -20.07
N ILE A 9 -2.03 15.05 -19.16
CA ILE A 9 -1.60 16.09 -18.23
C ILE A 9 -0.13 16.37 -18.51
N ARG A 10 0.24 17.65 -18.66
CA ARG A 10 1.62 18.06 -18.91
C ARG A 10 2.03 19.18 -17.98
N ASN A 11 3.19 19.02 -17.35
CA ASN A 11 3.80 19.99 -16.45
C ASN A 11 2.83 20.55 -15.40
N TYR A 12 1.93 19.71 -14.89
CA TYR A 12 0.95 20.15 -13.92
C TYR A 12 1.59 20.23 -12.54
N GLN A 13 1.67 21.43 -12.00
CA GLN A 13 2.27 21.66 -10.69
C GLN A 13 1.24 21.40 -9.61
N VAL A 14 1.52 20.42 -8.76
CA VAL A 14 0.69 20.08 -7.60
C VAL A 14 1.36 20.63 -6.34
N ASN A 15 0.57 21.29 -5.50
CA ASN A 15 0.93 21.64 -4.14
C ASN A 15 -0.31 21.40 -3.28
N TYR A 16 -0.19 20.51 -2.29
CA TYR A 16 -1.24 20.31 -1.31
C TYR A 16 -0.65 20.22 0.09
N GLY A 17 -1.45 20.65 1.06
CA GLY A 17 -1.20 20.46 2.49
C GLY A 17 -2.51 20.14 3.18
N LEU A 18 -2.49 19.18 4.10
CA LEU A 18 -3.63 18.87 4.94
C LEU A 18 -3.46 19.61 6.27
N ASP A 19 -4.26 20.66 6.45
CA ASP A 19 -4.23 21.50 7.65
C ASP A 19 -5.15 20.96 8.76
N GLY A 20 -6.28 20.33 8.38
CA GLY A 20 -7.22 19.72 9.33
C GLY A 20 -8.62 19.48 8.76
N LEU A 21 -9.50 18.92 9.59
CA LEU A 21 -10.92 18.72 9.30
C LEU A 21 -11.76 19.55 10.28
N ARG A 22 -12.79 20.24 9.79
CA ARG A 22 -13.84 20.80 10.66
C ARG A 22 -14.96 19.78 10.79
N VAL A 23 -15.36 19.46 12.01
CA VAL A 23 -16.49 18.57 12.29
C VAL A 23 -17.57 19.38 13.00
N GLY A 24 -18.78 19.39 12.43
CA GLY A 24 -19.91 20.19 12.92
C GLY A 24 -20.36 21.20 11.88
N ASP A 25 -20.33 22.48 12.24
CA ASP A 25 -20.69 23.60 11.35
C ASP A 25 -19.45 24.27 10.72
N GLU A 26 -19.68 25.24 9.84
CA GLU A 26 -18.62 26.00 9.15
C GLU A 26 -17.72 26.79 10.12
N SER A 27 -18.23 27.13 11.31
CA SER A 27 -17.53 27.85 12.38
C SER A 27 -16.87 26.90 13.38
N ALA A 28 -17.02 25.59 13.23
CA ALA A 28 -16.42 24.61 14.12
C ALA A 28 -14.89 24.80 14.15
N GLN A 29 -14.33 24.58 15.33
CA GLN A 29 -12.89 24.60 15.53
C GLN A 29 -12.26 23.61 14.55
N LEU A 30 -11.29 24.10 13.77
CA LEU A 30 -10.48 23.25 12.92
C LEU A 30 -9.82 22.23 13.84
N GLN A 31 -10.19 20.95 13.68
CA GLN A 31 -9.40 19.87 14.21
C GLN A 31 -8.19 19.84 13.30
N ASN A 32 -7.10 20.45 13.75
CA ASN A 32 -5.86 20.45 12.99
C ASN A 32 -5.50 18.98 12.74
N GLY A 33 -4.92 18.69 11.57
CA GLY A 33 -4.64 17.31 11.15
C GLY A 33 -3.90 16.48 12.20
N HIS A 34 -3.17 17.12 13.11
CA HIS A 34 -2.55 16.48 14.26
C HIS A 34 -3.51 15.93 15.33
N GLU A 35 -4.63 16.58 15.67
CA GLU A 35 -5.54 16.07 16.71
C GLU A 35 -6.28 14.80 16.25
N MET A 36 -6.50 14.64 14.94
CA MET A 36 -7.19 13.47 14.37
C MET A 36 -6.22 12.41 13.83
N LEU A 37 -5.18 12.80 13.08
CA LEU A 37 -4.25 11.88 12.41
C LEU A 37 -2.89 11.79 13.11
N GLY A 38 -2.56 12.72 14.01
CA GLY A 38 -1.26 12.75 14.69
C GLY A 38 -0.12 13.36 13.87
N PHE A 39 -0.35 13.78 12.63
CA PHE A 39 0.63 14.38 11.73
C PHE A 39 0.00 15.36 10.72
N TYR A 40 0.83 16.24 10.18
CA TYR A 40 0.57 17.08 9.01
C TYR A 40 1.25 16.45 7.80
N SER A 41 0.59 16.50 6.66
CA SER A 41 1.17 16.06 5.39
C SER A 41 1.17 17.21 4.39
N ASP A 42 2.29 17.43 3.74
CA ASP A 42 2.39 18.31 2.58
C ASP A 42 3.15 17.64 1.45
N ALA A 43 2.76 17.96 0.22
CA ALA A 43 3.52 17.54 -0.95
C ALA A 43 3.51 18.61 -2.03
N ARG A 44 4.64 18.70 -2.72
CA ARG A 44 4.82 19.50 -3.92
C ARG A 44 5.51 18.67 -4.99
N PHE A 45 4.99 18.65 -6.20
CA PHE A 45 5.59 17.92 -7.31
C PHE A 45 5.07 18.42 -8.67
N THR A 46 5.78 18.06 -9.73
CA THR A 46 5.33 18.24 -11.11
C THR A 46 4.81 16.91 -11.65
N LEU A 47 3.61 16.91 -12.23
CA LEU A 47 2.95 15.74 -12.80
C LEU A 47 2.90 15.84 -14.32
N ASN A 48 3.37 14.79 -14.97
CA ASN A 48 3.09 14.48 -16.37
C ASN A 48 2.37 13.13 -16.41
N GLY A 49 1.35 13.00 -17.24
CA GLY A 49 0.65 11.73 -17.36
C GLY A 49 -0.16 11.63 -18.64
N ALA A 50 -0.35 10.40 -19.08
CA ALA A 50 -1.25 10.04 -20.16
C ALA A 50 -2.08 8.85 -19.70
N MET A 51 -3.38 8.88 -19.99
CA MET A 51 -4.30 7.80 -19.70
C MET A 51 -5.17 7.58 -20.92
N GLU A 52 -5.35 6.32 -21.30
CA GLU A 52 -6.31 5.90 -22.30
C GLU A 52 -7.35 5.01 -21.62
N VAL A 53 -8.62 5.31 -21.83
CA VAL A 53 -9.75 4.53 -21.32
C VAL A 53 -10.55 4.01 -22.51
N ARG A 54 -10.75 2.69 -22.52
CA ARG A 54 -11.49 1.95 -23.53
C ARG A 54 -12.64 1.20 -22.87
N GLY A 55 -13.71 0.97 -23.63
CA GLY A 55 -14.71 -0.02 -23.23
C GLY A 55 -14.15 -1.44 -23.38
N GLY A 56 -14.54 -2.33 -22.47
CA GLY A 56 -14.13 -3.74 -22.48
C GLY A 56 -13.41 -4.10 -21.19
N GLY A 57 -14.09 -4.83 -20.30
CA GLY A 57 -13.50 -5.31 -19.06
C GLY A 57 -12.80 -6.67 -19.22
N ALA A 58 -12.40 -7.31 -18.12
CA ALA A 58 -11.79 -8.64 -18.15
C ALA A 58 -12.72 -9.69 -18.78
N ASN A 59 -14.03 -9.58 -18.52
CA ASN A 59 -15.06 -10.43 -19.12
C ASN A 59 -16.28 -9.59 -19.55
N GLY A 60 -16.25 -9.03 -20.76
CA GLY A 60 -17.39 -8.32 -21.33
C GLY A 60 -17.48 -6.85 -20.90
N SER A 61 -18.47 -6.52 -20.07
CA SER A 61 -18.80 -5.14 -19.68
C SER A 61 -17.85 -4.61 -18.61
N GLY A 62 -17.13 -3.55 -18.91
CA GLY A 62 -16.20 -2.89 -18.00
C GLY A 62 -15.39 -1.82 -18.74
N ILE A 63 -14.36 -1.32 -18.09
CA ILE A 63 -13.40 -0.41 -18.71
C ILE A 63 -12.00 -1.01 -18.67
N ASN A 64 -11.24 -0.77 -19.73
CA ASN A 64 -9.81 -1.05 -19.80
C ASN A 64 -9.05 0.28 -19.81
N ILE A 65 -7.98 0.35 -19.03
CA ILE A 65 -7.21 1.55 -18.78
C ILE A 65 -5.73 1.24 -19.00
N ASP A 66 -5.11 2.02 -19.86
CA ASP A 66 -3.65 2.16 -19.92
C ASP A 66 -3.27 3.51 -19.33
N ALA A 67 -2.21 3.54 -18.53
CA ALA A 67 -1.71 4.78 -17.98
C ALA A 67 -0.18 4.82 -17.93
N ASP A 68 0.36 6.01 -18.15
CA ASP A 68 1.74 6.37 -17.91
C ASP A 68 1.74 7.63 -17.05
N MET A 69 2.51 7.63 -15.97
CA MET A 69 2.65 8.75 -15.06
C MET A 69 4.11 8.99 -14.73
N LEU A 70 4.50 10.25 -14.74
CA LEU A 70 5.80 10.71 -14.29
C LEU A 70 5.62 11.86 -13.31
N ILE A 71 6.11 11.65 -12.09
CA ILE A 71 6.27 12.66 -11.05
C ILE A 71 7.73 13.08 -11.02
N THR A 72 7.99 14.38 -11.10
CA THR A 72 9.33 14.97 -10.93
C THR A 72 9.32 16.08 -9.89
N ASP A 73 10.52 16.46 -9.44
CA ASP A 73 10.75 17.54 -8.48
C ASP A 73 9.93 17.35 -7.19
N GLY A 74 9.66 16.09 -6.82
CA GLY A 74 8.76 15.73 -5.75
C GLY A 74 9.37 16.01 -4.39
N ASN A 75 8.60 16.65 -3.53
CA ASN A 75 8.94 16.96 -2.15
C ASN A 75 7.75 16.50 -1.31
N PHE A 76 7.91 15.45 -0.51
CA PHE A 76 6.86 14.90 0.34
C PHE A 76 7.27 15.02 1.79
N THR A 77 6.36 15.45 2.65
CA THR A 77 6.65 15.71 4.05
C THR A 77 5.51 15.21 4.93
N LEU A 78 5.87 14.50 6.00
CA LEU A 78 4.99 14.10 7.09
C LEU A 78 5.58 14.63 8.40
N THR A 79 4.96 15.62 9.01
CA THR A 79 5.47 16.29 10.22
C THR A 79 4.53 16.18 11.40
N LYS A 80 5.07 16.15 12.61
CA LYS A 80 4.28 16.33 13.83
C LYS A 80 4.14 17.82 14.17
N SER A 81 3.26 18.13 15.12
CA SER A 81 3.02 19.49 15.64
C SER A 81 4.27 20.20 16.17
N ASN A 82 5.29 19.46 16.60
CA ASN A 82 6.58 20.00 17.03
C ASN A 82 7.56 20.27 15.88
N GLY A 83 7.13 20.14 14.61
CA GLY A 83 7.94 20.37 13.42
C GLY A 83 8.94 19.26 13.09
N VAL A 84 8.92 18.15 13.83
CA VAL A 84 9.74 16.96 13.57
C VAL A 84 8.98 16.01 12.66
N GLY A 85 9.59 15.58 11.57
CA GLY A 85 8.94 14.76 10.56
C GLY A 85 9.88 13.88 9.75
N ILE A 86 9.27 13.28 8.73
CA ILE A 86 9.91 12.55 7.63
C ILE A 86 9.80 13.44 6.41
N HIS A 87 10.92 13.66 5.72
CA HIS A 87 10.97 14.43 4.49
C HIS A 87 11.62 13.58 3.39
N LEU A 88 10.98 13.55 2.23
CA LEU A 88 11.49 12.97 1.00
C LEU A 88 11.65 14.09 0.00
N ASP A 89 12.89 14.38 -0.40
CA ASP A 89 13.20 15.45 -1.33
C ASP A 89 13.78 14.90 -2.63
N ASP A 90 13.56 15.66 -3.70
CA ASP A 90 14.00 15.32 -5.05
C ASP A 90 13.53 13.90 -5.42
N VAL A 91 12.21 13.73 -5.29
CA VAL A 91 11.50 12.50 -5.61
C VAL A 91 11.16 12.46 -7.08
N THR A 92 11.50 11.34 -7.71
CA THR A 92 11.03 10.93 -9.03
C THR A 92 10.22 9.66 -8.88
N TYR A 93 9.06 9.62 -9.53
CA TYR A 93 8.26 8.40 -9.59
C TYR A 93 7.70 8.23 -11.00
N GLU A 94 8.12 7.16 -11.66
CA GLU A 94 7.58 6.74 -12.93
C GLU A 94 6.73 5.49 -12.73
N PHE A 95 5.56 5.47 -13.32
CA PHE A 95 4.60 4.39 -13.20
C PHE A 95 3.95 4.14 -14.56
N HIS A 96 3.92 2.88 -14.94
CA HIS A 96 3.28 2.42 -16.15
C HIS A 96 2.33 1.28 -15.82
N MET A 97 1.18 1.33 -16.46
CA MET A 97 0.13 0.34 -16.33
C MET A 97 -0.43 0.04 -17.70
N ARG A 98 -0.54 -1.24 -18.00
CA ARG A 98 -1.11 -1.76 -19.24
C ARG A 98 -2.21 -2.75 -18.92
N ASP A 99 -3.27 -2.69 -19.71
CA ASP A 99 -4.39 -3.62 -19.65
C ASP A 99 -5.02 -3.71 -18.24
N MET A 100 -5.10 -2.59 -17.51
CA MET A 100 -5.87 -2.59 -16.27
C MET A 100 -7.35 -2.68 -16.62
N THR A 101 -8.06 -3.67 -16.09
CA THR A 101 -9.51 -3.74 -16.22
C THR A 101 -10.17 -3.35 -14.91
N MET A 102 -11.30 -2.67 -15.02
CA MET A 102 -12.23 -2.46 -13.92
C MET A 102 -13.58 -3.01 -14.35
N ASP A 103 -14.06 -3.96 -13.55
CA ASP A 103 -15.28 -4.71 -13.77
C ASP A 103 -16.16 -4.59 -12.52
N VAL A 104 -17.47 -4.51 -12.72
CA VAL A 104 -18.46 -4.66 -11.65
C VAL A 104 -19.12 -6.01 -11.84
N ASP A 105 -18.93 -6.90 -10.87
CA ASP A 105 -19.52 -8.24 -10.85
C ASP A 105 -20.46 -8.38 -9.63
N ASN A 106 -21.12 -9.53 -9.50
CA ASN A 106 -22.02 -9.84 -8.38
C ASN A 106 -21.33 -9.75 -7.02
N ASP A 107 -20.01 -10.01 -6.98
CA ASP A 107 -19.21 -9.94 -5.76
C ASP A 107 -18.74 -8.50 -5.43
N GLY A 108 -18.90 -7.54 -6.33
CA GLY A 108 -18.51 -6.14 -6.13
C GLY A 108 -17.66 -5.57 -7.25
N ILE A 109 -16.71 -4.69 -6.91
CA ILE A 109 -15.82 -4.04 -7.87
C ILE A 109 -14.51 -4.82 -7.91
N LYS A 110 -14.14 -5.29 -9.09
CA LYS A 110 -12.86 -5.96 -9.34
C LYS A 110 -12.00 -5.10 -10.26
N LEU A 111 -10.78 -4.83 -9.83
CA LEU A 111 -9.73 -4.24 -10.62
C LEU A 111 -8.67 -5.32 -10.86
N VAL A 112 -8.35 -5.56 -12.13
CA VAL A 112 -7.27 -6.46 -12.53
C VAL A 112 -6.18 -5.62 -13.16
N LEU A 113 -4.98 -5.69 -12.60
CA LEU A 113 -3.79 -5.05 -13.15
C LEU A 113 -3.18 -6.01 -14.15
N GLY A 114 -3.31 -5.71 -15.45
CA GLY A 114 -2.71 -6.49 -16.53
C GLY A 114 -1.20 -6.59 -16.35
N GLU A 115 -0.48 -5.51 -16.64
CA GLU A 115 0.95 -5.35 -16.34
C GLU A 115 1.20 -4.00 -15.65
N LEU A 116 2.06 -3.99 -14.64
CA LEU A 116 2.47 -2.80 -13.90
C LEU A 116 3.97 -2.82 -13.69
N TRP A 117 4.64 -1.73 -14.06
CA TRP A 117 6.03 -1.51 -13.66
C TRP A 117 6.24 -0.05 -13.24
N SER A 118 7.08 0.14 -12.24
CA SER A 118 7.36 1.46 -11.71
C SER A 118 8.78 1.60 -11.19
N GLU A 119 9.27 2.84 -11.22
CA GLU A 119 10.54 3.24 -10.63
C GLU A 119 10.30 4.44 -9.72
N PHE A 120 10.58 4.25 -8.43
CA PHE A 120 10.53 5.28 -7.42
C PHE A 120 11.95 5.59 -6.94
N ALA A 121 12.28 6.85 -6.80
CA ALA A 121 13.48 7.27 -6.08
C ALA A 121 13.21 8.53 -5.28
N ALA A 122 13.67 8.55 -4.03
CA ALA A 122 13.81 9.76 -3.22
C ALA A 122 15.29 10.02 -3.00
N ASN A 123 15.81 11.11 -3.56
CA ASN A 123 17.23 11.39 -3.56
C ASN A 123 17.74 11.77 -2.16
N ASP A 124 16.89 12.36 -1.33
CA ASP A 124 17.20 12.63 0.07
C ASP A 124 16.04 12.24 0.98
N ILE A 125 16.34 11.45 2.01
CA ILE A 125 15.43 11.08 3.08
C ILE A 125 15.94 11.72 4.36
N ARG A 126 15.09 12.47 5.05
CA ARG A 126 15.46 13.15 6.29
C ARG A 126 14.48 12.85 7.40
N PHE A 127 15.01 12.61 8.60
CA PHE A 127 14.24 12.67 9.84
C PHE A 127 14.65 13.92 10.62
N GLY A 128 13.69 14.61 11.23
CA GLY A 128 13.94 15.81 12.02
C GLY A 128 13.17 17.02 11.49
N GLY A 129 13.77 18.20 11.56
CA GLY A 129 13.18 19.40 10.98
C GLY A 129 13.37 19.45 9.46
N ARG A 130 12.43 20.07 8.74
CA ARG A 130 12.45 20.18 7.27
C ARG A 130 13.74 20.76 6.68
N THR A 131 14.41 21.65 7.39
CA THR A 131 15.65 22.31 6.91
C THR A 131 16.86 22.00 7.78
N THR A 132 16.67 21.35 8.93
CA THR A 132 17.72 21.07 9.92
C THR A 132 18.01 19.58 10.09
N GLY A 133 17.12 18.70 9.59
CA GLY A 133 17.30 17.27 9.59
C GLY A 133 18.48 16.87 8.70
N GLN A 134 19.29 15.93 9.18
CA GLN A 134 20.38 15.36 8.39
C GLN A 134 19.84 14.37 7.36
N SER A 135 20.47 14.35 6.19
CA SER A 135 20.26 13.32 5.18
C SER A 135 20.61 11.96 5.76
N LEU A 136 19.69 11.02 5.62
CA LEU A 136 19.96 9.61 5.82
C LEU A 136 20.52 8.96 4.56
N GLY A 137 20.26 9.55 3.40
CA GLY A 137 20.65 9.02 2.11
C GLY A 137 19.48 8.97 1.13
N ARG A 138 19.62 8.11 0.14
CA ARG A 138 18.67 7.88 -0.96
C ARG A 138 18.00 6.53 -0.80
N ILE A 139 16.74 6.44 -1.20
CA ILE A 139 16.07 5.17 -1.47
C ILE A 139 15.62 5.12 -2.91
N ALA A 140 15.74 3.96 -3.52
CA ALA A 140 15.20 3.68 -4.84
C ALA A 140 14.54 2.31 -4.85
N MET A 141 13.43 2.21 -5.55
CA MET A 141 12.63 1.02 -5.65
C MET A 141 12.20 0.83 -7.09
N THR A 142 12.33 -0.39 -7.57
CA THR A 142 11.70 -0.84 -8.81
C THR A 142 10.63 -1.86 -8.47
N GLN A 143 9.52 -1.82 -9.19
CA GLN A 143 8.45 -2.77 -9.02
C GLN A 143 8.03 -3.33 -10.38
N TYR A 144 7.73 -4.62 -10.41
CA TYR A 144 7.23 -5.32 -11.58
C TYR A 144 6.18 -6.36 -11.20
N GLN A 145 4.97 -6.19 -11.72
CA GLN A 145 3.82 -7.03 -11.43
C GLN A 145 3.01 -7.35 -12.69
N GLN A 146 2.33 -8.49 -12.66
CA GLN A 146 1.38 -8.88 -13.69
C GLN A 146 0.26 -9.71 -13.08
N GLY A 147 -1.00 -9.43 -13.43
CA GLY A 147 -2.16 -10.16 -12.92
C GLY A 147 -2.49 -9.91 -11.44
N SER A 148 -1.95 -8.84 -10.84
CA SER A 148 -2.35 -8.36 -9.52
C SER A 148 -3.81 -7.91 -9.52
N GLU A 149 -4.51 -8.03 -8.40
CA GLU A 149 -5.95 -7.77 -8.33
C GLU A 149 -6.32 -6.95 -7.09
N ILE A 150 -7.31 -6.09 -7.22
CA ILE A 150 -8.00 -5.45 -6.10
C ILE A 150 -9.48 -5.78 -6.23
N VAL A 151 -10.07 -6.39 -5.20
CA VAL A 151 -11.49 -6.69 -5.13
C VAL A 151 -12.08 -5.96 -3.94
N ILE A 152 -13.10 -5.17 -4.18
CA ILE A 152 -13.88 -4.47 -3.17
C ILE A 152 -15.27 -5.07 -3.19
N SER A 153 -15.64 -5.76 -2.12
CA SER A 153 -16.89 -6.48 -1.99
C SER A 153 -17.66 -6.05 -0.75
N GLY A 154 -18.99 -6.11 -0.82
CA GLY A 154 -19.82 -6.11 0.39
C GLY A 154 -19.57 -7.38 1.20
N GLY A 155 -19.83 -7.32 2.51
CA GLY A 155 -19.52 -8.41 3.43
C GLY A 155 -18.32 -8.09 4.30
N GLY A 156 -18.50 -8.19 5.62
CA GLY A 156 -17.43 -8.04 6.62
C GLY A 156 -16.69 -9.35 6.96
N ALA A 157 -15.91 -9.35 8.04
CA ALA A 157 -15.13 -10.52 8.50
C ALA A 157 -15.97 -11.68 9.06
N LYS A 158 -17.27 -11.46 9.29
CA LYS A 158 -18.20 -12.45 9.87
C LYS A 158 -17.67 -13.05 11.17
N LEU A 159 -17.30 -12.20 12.12
CA LEU A 159 -16.74 -12.59 13.40
C LEU A 159 -17.85 -12.91 14.41
N ASN A 160 -17.73 -14.07 15.05
CA ASN A 160 -18.58 -14.47 16.17
C ASN A 160 -17.70 -15.05 17.28
N ARG A 161 -17.26 -14.19 18.21
CA ARG A 161 -16.31 -14.59 19.25
C ARG A 161 -16.37 -13.72 20.50
N CYS A 162 -15.87 -14.28 21.60
CA CYS A 162 -15.66 -13.55 22.85
C CYS A 162 -14.34 -12.76 22.81
N MET A 163 -14.39 -11.47 23.17
CA MET A 163 -13.20 -10.64 23.42
C MET A 163 -12.97 -10.45 24.91
N GLY A 164 -11.69 -10.44 25.31
CA GLY A 164 -11.29 -10.15 26.70
C GLY A 164 -11.56 -11.28 27.70
N ALA A 165 -12.25 -12.34 27.30
CA ALA A 165 -12.48 -13.54 28.10
C ALA A 165 -12.69 -14.78 27.21
N SER A 166 -12.94 -15.93 27.84
CA SER A 166 -13.36 -17.15 27.15
C SER A 166 -14.89 -17.25 27.11
N GLY A 167 -15.46 -17.67 25.99
CA GLY A 167 -16.90 -17.94 25.87
C GLY A 167 -17.22 -18.46 24.47
N ILE A 168 -18.11 -19.44 24.38
CA ILE A 168 -18.58 -20.02 23.10
C ILE A 168 -19.89 -19.38 22.61
N ASP A 169 -20.51 -18.57 23.45
CA ASP A 169 -21.71 -17.79 23.15
C ASP A 169 -21.67 -16.46 23.94
N ALA A 170 -22.61 -15.57 23.61
CA ALA A 170 -22.70 -14.25 24.23
C ALA A 170 -22.91 -14.29 25.74
N SER A 171 -23.64 -15.30 26.25
CA SER A 171 -23.96 -15.43 27.67
C SER A 171 -22.74 -15.88 28.47
N ALA A 172 -22.04 -16.90 27.99
CA ALA A 172 -20.80 -17.41 28.58
C ALA A 172 -19.69 -16.36 28.53
N CYS A 173 -19.61 -15.59 27.44
CA CYS A 173 -18.65 -14.51 27.32
C CYS A 173 -18.90 -13.41 28.35
N ALA A 174 -20.14 -12.93 28.45
CA ALA A 174 -20.52 -11.91 29.43
C ALA A 174 -20.33 -12.38 30.87
N ALA A 175 -20.66 -13.65 31.18
CA ALA A 175 -20.46 -14.24 32.49
C ALA A 175 -18.98 -14.29 32.92
N ASN A 176 -18.07 -14.44 31.95
CA ASN A 176 -16.63 -14.45 32.18
C ASN A 176 -15.99 -13.06 32.09
N GLY A 177 -16.79 -11.99 32.04
CA GLY A 177 -16.32 -10.60 31.98
C GLY A 177 -15.80 -10.19 30.60
N GLY A 178 -16.11 -10.95 29.56
CA GLY A 178 -15.78 -10.62 28.17
C GLY A 178 -16.92 -9.93 27.43
N THR A 179 -16.57 -9.32 26.31
CA THR A 179 -17.51 -8.68 25.39
C THR A 179 -17.73 -9.59 24.20
N TRP A 180 -18.98 -9.97 23.91
CA TRP A 180 -19.31 -10.71 22.71
C TRP A 180 -19.28 -9.77 21.51
N ILE A 181 -18.55 -10.15 20.46
CA ILE A 181 -18.66 -9.53 19.15
C ILE A 181 -19.48 -10.48 18.28
N ASP A 182 -20.57 -9.94 17.75
CA ASP A 182 -21.32 -10.54 16.66
C ASP A 182 -21.36 -9.57 15.49
N THR A 183 -20.48 -9.77 14.49
CA THR A 183 -20.56 -9.07 13.20
C THR A 183 -21.34 -9.88 12.15
N ILE A 184 -21.96 -10.99 12.57
CA ILE A 184 -22.74 -11.85 11.68
C ILE A 184 -24.20 -11.37 11.64
N GLY A 185 -24.75 -10.89 12.77
CA GLY A 185 -26.03 -10.16 12.88
C GLY A 185 -27.28 -10.86 12.31
N ALA A 186 -28.48 -10.36 12.65
CA ALA A 186 -29.73 -10.85 12.04
C ALA A 186 -29.94 -10.35 10.59
N ASP A 187 -29.21 -9.29 10.21
CA ASP A 187 -29.35 -8.58 8.93
C ASP A 187 -28.29 -8.99 7.88
N GLY A 188 -27.31 -9.85 8.23
CA GLY A 188 -26.41 -10.53 7.30
C GLY A 188 -25.36 -9.64 6.60
N ASP A 189 -24.13 -10.15 6.48
CA ASP A 189 -23.03 -9.63 5.63
C ASP A 189 -22.84 -8.10 5.62
N GLU A 190 -23.12 -7.42 6.73
CA GLU A 190 -22.86 -6.00 6.87
C GLU A 190 -21.35 -5.78 6.99
N GLY A 191 -20.80 -4.90 6.16
CA GLY A 191 -19.38 -4.59 6.15
C GLY A 191 -18.80 -4.45 4.76
N LEU A 192 -17.54 -4.08 4.72
CA LEU A 192 -16.75 -3.89 3.52
C LEU A 192 -15.53 -4.79 3.59
N THR A 193 -15.27 -5.55 2.54
CA THR A 193 -14.02 -6.30 2.38
C THR A 193 -13.25 -5.76 1.19
N VAL A 194 -11.97 -5.48 1.40
CA VAL A 194 -11.01 -5.11 0.37
C VAL A 194 -9.92 -6.18 0.33
N LYS A 195 -9.85 -6.92 -0.77
CA LYS A 195 -8.78 -7.88 -1.04
C LYS A 195 -7.82 -7.29 -2.05
N ASN A 196 -6.55 -7.23 -1.70
CA ASN A 196 -5.46 -6.83 -2.58
C ASN A 196 -4.54 -8.03 -2.77
N LYS A 197 -4.39 -8.50 -4.00
CA LYS A 197 -3.49 -9.58 -4.40
C LYS A 197 -2.36 -8.98 -5.22
N GLN A 198 -1.13 -9.08 -4.75
CA GLN A 198 0.06 -8.61 -5.46
C GLN A 198 0.87 -9.80 -5.97
N ILE A 199 0.99 -9.90 -7.28
CA ILE A 199 1.83 -10.90 -7.95
C ILE A 199 3.10 -10.19 -8.40
N LEU A 200 4.17 -10.35 -7.62
CA LEU A 200 5.50 -9.87 -7.98
C LEU A 200 6.16 -10.89 -8.89
N LEU A 201 6.53 -10.45 -10.10
CA LEU A 201 7.21 -11.29 -11.09
C LEU A 201 8.73 -11.32 -10.87
N GLN A 202 9.35 -12.39 -11.38
CA GLN A 202 10.81 -12.45 -11.50
C GLN A 202 11.32 -11.36 -12.46
N GLU A 203 12.57 -10.96 -12.25
CA GLU A 203 13.29 -10.01 -13.09
C GLU A 203 13.24 -10.43 -14.58
N ASN A 204 12.79 -9.49 -15.40
CA ASN A 204 12.89 -9.57 -16.85
C ASN A 204 14.07 -8.72 -17.32
N ILE A 205 15.21 -9.38 -17.52
CA ILE A 205 16.47 -8.74 -17.95
C ILE A 205 16.32 -8.09 -19.33
N ALA A 206 15.54 -8.68 -20.24
CA ALA A 206 15.38 -8.17 -21.60
C ALA A 206 14.62 -6.83 -21.64
N GLU A 207 13.71 -6.61 -20.69
CA GLU A 207 12.89 -5.41 -20.59
C GLU A 207 13.34 -4.47 -19.46
N ASN A 208 14.42 -4.82 -18.73
CA ASN A 208 14.92 -4.08 -17.58
C ASN A 208 13.84 -3.87 -16.48
N LYS A 209 12.94 -4.85 -16.32
CA LYS A 209 11.88 -4.82 -15.30
C LYS A 209 12.28 -5.73 -14.15
N SER A 210 12.24 -5.21 -12.92
CA SER A 210 12.64 -5.95 -11.74
C SER A 210 11.87 -5.46 -10.52
N ASN A 211 11.90 -6.26 -9.47
CA ASN A 211 11.50 -5.85 -8.13
C ASN A 211 12.76 -5.70 -7.29
N SER A 212 13.13 -4.48 -6.93
CA SER A 212 14.33 -4.24 -6.12
C SER A 212 14.17 -3.06 -5.19
N VAL A 213 14.91 -3.08 -4.09
CA VAL A 213 14.99 -1.95 -3.15
C VAL A 213 16.46 -1.67 -2.90
N THR A 214 16.87 -0.41 -3.13
CA THR A 214 18.23 0.06 -2.90
C THR A 214 18.19 1.22 -1.91
N TYR A 215 18.99 1.11 -0.85
CA TYR A 215 19.26 2.20 0.06
C TYR A 215 20.73 2.61 -0.08
N GLU A 216 20.99 3.91 -0.27
CA GLU A 216 22.31 4.42 -0.60
C GLU A 216 22.70 5.62 0.29
N THR A 217 23.93 5.61 0.80
CA THR A 217 24.48 6.65 1.68
C THR A 217 25.88 7.09 1.22
N ASN A 218 26.42 8.16 1.79
CA ASN A 218 27.80 8.62 1.52
C ASN A 218 28.10 8.84 0.02
N ARG A 219 27.13 9.42 -0.70
CA ARG A 219 27.19 9.63 -2.15
C ARG A 219 28.12 10.79 -2.51
N VAL A 220 28.87 10.64 -3.58
CA VAL A 220 29.76 11.69 -4.11
C VAL A 220 28.90 12.75 -4.79
N ALA A 221 28.91 13.96 -4.24
CA ALA A 221 28.11 15.09 -4.74
C ALA A 221 26.60 14.80 -4.91
N GLY A 222 26.05 13.88 -4.12
CA GLY A 222 24.64 13.49 -4.19
C GLY A 222 24.25 12.70 -5.46
N ALA A 223 25.23 12.18 -6.21
CA ALA A 223 24.97 11.37 -7.40
C ALA A 223 24.59 9.91 -7.03
N ALA A 224 23.56 9.36 -7.66
CA ALA A 224 23.14 7.98 -7.48
C ALA A 224 24.20 6.97 -7.93
N GLY A 225 24.31 5.85 -7.22
CA GLY A 225 25.25 4.76 -7.51
C GLY A 225 26.71 5.04 -7.12
N THR A 226 26.99 6.21 -6.53
CA THR A 226 28.36 6.60 -6.15
C THR A 226 28.68 6.34 -4.68
N GLY A 227 27.68 6.05 -3.87
CA GLY A 227 27.78 5.85 -2.44
C GLY A 227 27.94 4.39 -2.02
N GLN A 228 27.80 4.18 -0.72
CA GLN A 228 27.65 2.84 -0.15
C GLN A 228 26.19 2.44 -0.24
N ALA A 229 25.90 1.25 -0.75
CA ALA A 229 24.53 0.81 -0.98
C ALA A 229 24.25 -0.58 -0.39
N ILE A 230 23.01 -0.75 0.08
CA ILE A 230 22.41 -2.06 0.34
C ILE A 230 21.31 -2.24 -0.69
N LYS A 231 21.39 -3.32 -1.47
CA LYS A 231 20.39 -3.64 -2.49
C LYS A 231 19.78 -5.00 -2.21
N LEU A 232 18.45 -5.05 -2.14
CA LEU A 232 17.67 -6.28 -2.22
C LEU A 232 17.27 -6.43 -3.68
N ASN A 233 17.72 -7.50 -4.34
CA ASN A 233 17.50 -7.72 -5.77
C ASN A 233 16.53 -8.87 -6.03
N ASN A 234 15.75 -8.71 -7.10
CA ASN A 234 14.76 -9.66 -7.59
C ASN A 234 13.85 -10.22 -6.50
N ILE A 235 12.97 -9.36 -5.99
CA ILE A 235 11.96 -9.71 -4.99
C ILE A 235 10.72 -10.24 -5.73
N TYR A 236 10.40 -11.52 -5.62
CA TYR A 236 9.25 -12.08 -6.34
C TYR A 236 8.46 -13.07 -5.49
N THR A 237 7.23 -13.30 -5.91
CA THR A 237 6.31 -14.24 -5.24
C THR A 237 6.24 -15.54 -6.02
N SER A 238 6.00 -16.66 -5.33
CA SER A 238 5.74 -17.96 -5.96
C SER A 238 4.75 -18.77 -5.12
N ASP A 239 4.20 -19.83 -5.72
CA ASP A 239 3.33 -20.78 -5.03
C ASP A 239 4.12 -21.88 -4.26
N GLY A 240 5.46 -21.83 -4.28
CA GLY A 240 6.36 -22.71 -3.53
C GLY A 240 6.58 -24.12 -4.12
N TYR A 241 5.76 -24.56 -5.07
CA TYR A 241 5.90 -25.87 -5.72
C TYR A 241 6.61 -25.79 -7.08
N ASP A 242 6.42 -24.71 -7.82
CA ASP A 242 7.16 -24.39 -9.03
C ASP A 242 7.35 -22.87 -9.17
N ASP A 243 8.43 -22.47 -9.85
CA ASP A 243 8.76 -21.06 -10.10
C ASP A 243 8.03 -20.50 -11.34
N SER A 244 7.19 -21.30 -11.98
CA SER A 244 6.55 -20.99 -13.27
C SER A 244 5.09 -20.56 -13.15
N THR A 245 4.45 -20.87 -12.03
CA THR A 245 3.09 -20.51 -11.72
C THR A 245 3.06 -19.75 -10.41
N ASN A 246 2.41 -18.59 -10.46
CA ASN A 246 2.19 -17.77 -9.29
C ASN A 246 0.77 -17.23 -9.35
N THR A 247 -0.12 -17.91 -8.65
CA THR A 247 -1.55 -17.59 -8.60
C THR A 247 -1.96 -16.95 -7.29
N PHE A 248 -1.19 -17.19 -6.22
CA PHE A 248 -1.49 -16.69 -4.88
C PHE A 248 -0.91 -15.29 -4.62
N GLY A 249 0.35 -15.05 -4.98
CA GLY A 249 1.02 -13.77 -4.69
C GLY A 249 1.08 -13.43 -3.20
N ILE A 250 1.09 -12.13 -2.87
CA ILE A 250 0.83 -11.60 -1.54
C ILE A 250 -0.63 -11.17 -1.48
N GLU A 251 -1.42 -11.85 -0.66
CA GLU A 251 -2.80 -11.49 -0.39
C GLU A 251 -2.87 -10.62 0.87
N HIS A 252 -3.43 -9.42 0.75
CA HIS A 252 -3.79 -8.55 1.85
C HIS A 252 -5.31 -8.34 1.85
N THR A 253 -5.99 -8.87 2.85
CA THR A 253 -7.43 -8.68 3.05
C THR A 253 -7.66 -7.74 4.22
N VAL A 254 -8.38 -6.65 3.96
CA VAL A 254 -8.89 -5.74 4.99
C VAL A 254 -10.39 -5.90 5.04
N THR A 255 -10.94 -6.15 6.23
CA THR A 255 -12.39 -6.07 6.46
C THR A 255 -12.69 -4.93 7.41
N VAL A 256 -13.81 -4.28 7.16
CA VAL A 256 -14.38 -3.23 8.00
C VAL A 256 -15.80 -3.63 8.33
N ASP A 257 -16.06 -3.83 9.62
CA ASP A 257 -17.35 -4.24 10.15
C ASP A 257 -17.82 -3.20 11.17
N VAL A 258 -19.13 -3.00 11.26
CA VAL A 258 -19.76 -2.25 12.34
C VAL A 258 -20.66 -3.22 13.08
N ALA A 259 -20.44 -3.38 14.38
CA ALA A 259 -21.28 -4.28 15.17
C ALA A 259 -21.52 -3.71 16.57
N SER A 260 -22.67 -4.05 17.14
CA SER A 260 -22.95 -3.75 18.54
C SER A 260 -22.09 -4.63 19.44
N ALA A 261 -21.35 -4.02 20.35
CA ALA A 261 -20.54 -4.76 21.32
C ALA A 261 -21.01 -4.47 22.75
N GLY A 262 -21.06 -5.53 23.57
CA GLY A 262 -21.32 -5.45 25.01
C GLY A 262 -22.79 -5.22 25.38
N THR A 263 -23.04 -5.02 26.67
CA THR A 263 -24.40 -4.87 27.24
C THR A 263 -25.03 -3.51 26.95
N ALA A 264 -24.24 -2.51 26.54
CA ALA A 264 -24.68 -1.15 26.25
C ALA A 264 -25.12 -0.93 24.79
N GLN A 265 -24.92 -1.90 23.89
CA GLN A 265 -25.24 -1.80 22.45
C GLN A 265 -24.64 -0.58 21.74
N SER A 266 -23.45 -0.15 22.15
CA SER A 266 -22.71 0.85 21.37
C SER A 266 -22.21 0.20 20.09
N ALA A 267 -22.43 0.86 18.95
CA ALA A 267 -21.83 0.43 17.68
C ALA A 267 -20.32 0.64 17.75
N GLU A 268 -19.55 -0.43 17.55
CA GLU A 268 -18.10 -0.42 17.47
C GLU A 268 -17.65 -0.66 16.04
N LEU A 269 -16.53 -0.05 15.66
CA LEU A 269 -15.86 -0.27 14.38
C LEU A 269 -14.79 -1.34 14.56
N PHE A 270 -14.88 -2.40 13.77
CA PHE A 270 -13.86 -3.45 13.72
C PHE A 270 -13.13 -3.41 12.38
N ILE A 271 -11.80 -3.39 12.45
CA ILE A 271 -10.93 -3.47 11.29
C ILE A 271 -10.06 -4.72 11.46
N THR A 272 -10.17 -5.65 10.53
CA THR A 272 -9.33 -6.86 10.49
C THR A 272 -8.42 -6.77 9.28
N ASN A 273 -7.11 -6.94 9.49
CA ASN A 273 -6.14 -7.04 8.42
C ASN A 273 -5.57 -8.46 8.42
N ASN A 274 -5.50 -9.08 7.26
CA ASN A 274 -4.87 -10.37 7.07
C ASN A 274 -3.90 -10.33 5.88
N VAL A 275 -2.63 -10.63 6.13
CA VAL A 275 -1.59 -10.71 5.10
C VAL A 275 -1.11 -12.15 5.00
N ARG A 276 -1.18 -12.72 3.80
CA ARG A 276 -0.78 -14.10 3.53
C ARG A 276 0.05 -14.19 2.26
N PHE A 277 1.04 -15.07 2.28
CA PHE A 277 1.74 -15.50 1.08
C PHE A 277 2.31 -16.90 1.28
N LYS A 278 2.36 -17.67 0.21
CA LYS A 278 2.96 -19.01 0.24
C LYS A 278 4.47 -18.94 0.24
N GLU A 279 5.04 -18.15 -0.68
CA GLU A 279 6.47 -17.93 -0.77
C GLU A 279 6.79 -16.51 -1.28
N LEU A 280 7.69 -15.83 -0.58
CA LEU A 280 8.32 -14.58 -1.00
C LEU A 280 9.83 -14.81 -1.11
N ASN A 281 10.36 -14.58 -2.30
CA ASN A 281 11.74 -14.81 -2.67
C ASN A 281 12.51 -13.49 -2.77
N ILE A 282 13.78 -13.51 -2.37
CA ILE A 282 14.76 -12.46 -2.65
C ILE A 282 16.02 -13.16 -3.13
N ASP A 283 16.41 -12.92 -4.39
CA ASP A 283 17.55 -13.62 -4.97
C ASP A 283 18.86 -13.27 -4.29
N SER A 284 19.06 -11.99 -3.99
CA SER A 284 20.28 -11.56 -3.31
C SER A 284 20.09 -10.30 -2.49
N VAL A 285 20.87 -10.25 -1.41
CA VAL A 285 21.16 -9.02 -0.68
C VAL A 285 22.59 -8.65 -1.00
N GLN A 286 22.79 -7.49 -1.60
CA GLN A 286 24.07 -6.99 -2.07
C GLN A 286 24.51 -5.79 -1.24
N LEU A 287 25.81 -5.74 -0.94
CA LEU A 287 26.47 -4.55 -0.40
C LEU A 287 27.43 -4.00 -1.44
N GLN A 288 27.35 -2.69 -1.67
CA GLN A 288 28.31 -1.93 -2.45
C GLN A 288 29.05 -0.97 -1.51
N HIS A 289 30.38 -0.97 -1.58
CA HIS A 289 31.26 -0.09 -0.80
C HIS A 289 31.83 1.02 -1.69
N GLY A 290 30.98 1.95 -2.12
CA GLY A 290 31.40 3.15 -2.86
C GLY A 290 31.40 2.98 -4.39
N PRO A 291 31.89 4.00 -5.12
CA PRO A 291 31.65 4.17 -6.56
C PRO A 291 32.45 3.20 -7.43
N SER A 292 33.47 2.54 -6.89
CA SER A 292 34.40 1.67 -7.64
C SER A 292 34.43 0.23 -7.15
N SER A 293 33.63 -0.13 -6.14
CA SER A 293 33.56 -1.50 -5.65
C SER A 293 32.52 -2.30 -6.44
N THR A 294 32.87 -3.49 -6.89
CA THR A 294 31.89 -4.48 -7.32
C THR A 294 30.96 -4.84 -6.16
N SER A 295 29.65 -4.81 -6.38
CA SER A 295 28.67 -5.28 -5.40
C SER A 295 29.00 -6.71 -4.97
N SER A 296 28.98 -6.93 -3.65
CA SER A 296 29.23 -8.24 -3.05
C SER A 296 27.93 -8.81 -2.51
N ASN A 297 27.62 -10.07 -2.85
CA ASN A 297 26.47 -10.78 -2.30
C ASN A 297 26.74 -11.10 -0.82
N MET A 298 25.93 -10.54 0.07
CA MET A 298 25.88 -10.88 1.50
C MET A 298 25.09 -12.15 1.74
N LEU A 299 23.90 -12.21 1.11
CA LEU A 299 22.96 -13.32 1.21
C LEU A 299 22.47 -13.65 -0.19
N GLN A 300 22.16 -14.92 -0.43
CA GLN A 300 21.57 -15.37 -1.69
C GLN A 300 20.42 -16.34 -1.41
N GLY A 301 19.37 -16.28 -2.23
CA GLY A 301 18.24 -17.19 -2.20
C GLY A 301 17.46 -17.15 -0.88
N ILE A 302 17.08 -15.97 -0.41
CA ILE A 302 16.22 -15.86 0.77
C ILE A 302 14.81 -16.26 0.34
N LYS A 303 14.24 -17.23 1.06
CA LYS A 303 12.85 -17.66 0.90
C LYS A 303 12.11 -17.53 2.22
N MET A 304 11.00 -16.81 2.21
CA MET A 304 10.07 -16.74 3.33
C MET A 304 8.80 -17.48 2.94
N GLN A 305 8.36 -18.43 3.77
CA GLN A 305 7.27 -19.34 3.40
C GLN A 305 6.19 -19.44 4.47
N ASN A 306 4.98 -19.80 4.05
CA ASN A 306 3.82 -20.09 4.91
C ASN A 306 3.54 -18.97 5.91
N VAL A 307 3.52 -17.73 5.40
CA VAL A 307 3.26 -16.57 6.24
C VAL A 307 1.76 -16.28 6.24
N ASP A 308 1.21 -16.17 7.45
CA ASP A 308 -0.15 -15.72 7.72
C ASP A 308 -0.12 -14.82 8.96
N PHE A 309 -0.36 -13.53 8.75
CA PHE A 309 -0.45 -12.55 9.82
C PHE A 309 -1.86 -11.98 9.85
N THR A 310 -2.47 -11.98 11.04
CA THR A 310 -3.76 -11.31 11.28
C THR A 310 -3.59 -10.27 12.36
N SER A 311 -4.06 -9.05 12.10
CA SER A 311 -4.21 -8.01 13.11
C SER A 311 -5.66 -7.55 13.16
N GLN A 312 -6.10 -7.15 14.35
CA GLN A 312 -7.46 -6.67 14.57
C GLN A 312 -7.40 -5.40 15.42
N LEU A 313 -8.19 -4.40 15.02
CA LEU A 313 -8.42 -3.17 15.76
C LEU A 313 -9.92 -3.05 16.02
N SER A 314 -10.29 -2.80 17.27
CA SER A 314 -11.64 -2.42 17.68
C SER A 314 -11.63 -0.98 18.17
N VAL A 315 -12.51 -0.14 17.64
CA VAL A 315 -12.68 1.26 18.04
C VAL A 315 -14.05 1.44 18.65
N SER A 316 -14.08 1.75 19.94
CA SER A 316 -15.30 2.11 20.66
C SER A 316 -15.44 3.64 20.67
N PRO A 317 -16.65 4.19 20.44
CA PRO A 317 -16.90 5.62 20.58
C PRO A 317 -16.60 6.11 22.01
N ILE A 318 -16.07 7.33 22.13
CA ILE A 318 -15.95 8.00 23.43
C ILE A 318 -17.36 8.52 23.81
N PRO A 319 -17.88 8.20 25.00
CA PRO A 319 -19.20 8.64 25.45
C PRO A 319 -19.32 10.16 25.64
#